data_AF-A0A372R2Z5-F1
#
_entry.id   AF-A0A372R2Z5-F1
#
_cell.length_a   1.000
_cell.length_b   1.000
_cell.length_c   1.000
_cell.angle_alpha   90.00
_cell.angle_beta   90.00
_cell.angle_gamma   90.00
#
_symmetry.space_group_name_H-M   'P 1'
#
loop_
_entity.id
_entity.type
_entity.pdbx_description
1 polymer ?
#
loop_
_entity_poly.entity_id
_entity_poly.type
_entity_poly.pdbx_seq_one_letter_code
_entity_poly.pdbx_strand_id
1 'polypeptide(L)'
;MEKSSLHPSFSSQFFLDKTMETSSEEATSGSTSELQSSTSGQPTSSSGGVSEHLDDPDFLSNYASLFNLRDLRSLRVTFRSATQASEVIPTHLNTIIPQEAQDYILPNVNRAMLENLRLNVNPLSNNSIVKTFIHKLHQTVLNSVLQVGTSETFTDTLVAHLIFRTVNFDQWPMIVKLHPTLKFSVGRTTLSAVPEFVINLHLNGKQYSVLIIEDKHLNNVTPTNDYGEPQIAAEIIACGDENIRQGRRIFDDMHIYAIRVVSTYVTFYHAKINKEYWQELAVGCPQQQSITITRYPGNNSDPINGFDLSTPNGRQNVIVALCKLRELITS
;
A
#
# COMPACT_ATOMS: atom_id res chain seq x y z
N MET A 1 41.41 -27.90 -9.19
CA MET A 1 40.81 -28.40 -7.94
C MET A 1 40.44 -27.20 -7.10
N GLU A 2 39.29 -26.60 -7.42
CA GLU A 2 38.79 -25.40 -6.75
C GLU A 2 37.80 -25.79 -5.66
N LYS A 3 37.97 -25.15 -4.50
CA LYS A 3 37.19 -25.38 -3.28
C LYS A 3 35.82 -24.71 -3.40
N SER A 4 34.78 -25.52 -3.30
CA SER A 4 33.43 -25.08 -2.96
C SER A 4 33.32 -24.82 -1.45
N SER A 5 32.77 -23.68 -1.04
CA SER A 5 32.30 -23.47 0.33
C SER A 5 30.86 -23.00 0.31
N LEU A 6 30.05 -23.77 1.04
CA LEU A 6 28.61 -23.73 1.20
C LEU A 6 28.12 -22.45 1.90
N HIS A 7 26.95 -21.97 1.46
CA HIS A 7 26.11 -21.00 2.17
C HIS A 7 25.43 -21.65 3.39
N PRO A 8 25.27 -20.94 4.53
CA PRO A 8 24.33 -21.33 5.57
C PRO A 8 22.97 -20.66 5.40
N SER A 9 21.92 -21.48 5.54
CA SER A 9 20.52 -21.10 5.66
C SER A 9 20.26 -20.33 6.96
N PHE A 10 19.51 -19.22 6.88
CA PHE A 10 19.00 -18.53 8.06
C PHE A 10 17.54 -18.94 8.32
N SER A 11 17.32 -19.58 9.47
CA SER A 11 16.03 -19.94 10.04
C SER A 11 15.56 -18.81 10.97
N SER A 12 14.35 -18.31 10.76
CA SER A 12 13.67 -17.35 11.63
C SER A 12 13.07 -18.07 12.82
N GLN A 13 13.66 -17.87 14.00
CA GLN A 13 13.16 -18.44 15.25
C GLN A 13 13.41 -17.45 16.38
N PHE A 14 12.53 -16.47 16.57
CA PHE A 14 12.51 -15.64 17.78
C PHE A 14 11.09 -15.14 18.11
N PHE A 15 10.77 -15.21 19.40
CA PHE A 15 9.58 -14.76 20.13
C PHE A 15 8.39 -15.73 20.27
N LEU A 16 8.51 -16.60 21.28
CA LEU A 16 7.42 -17.06 22.12
C LEU A 16 7.92 -16.97 23.57
N ASP A 17 7.42 -15.99 24.34
CA ASP A 17 7.31 -16.11 25.79
C ASP A 17 6.50 -14.93 26.35
N LYS A 18 5.29 -15.23 26.83
CA LYS A 18 4.66 -14.47 27.92
C LYS A 18 3.63 -15.36 28.63
N THR A 19 4.10 -15.92 29.74
CA THR A 19 3.32 -16.47 30.84
C THR A 19 2.36 -15.41 31.40
N MET A 20 1.08 -15.77 31.54
CA MET A 20 0.11 -15.06 32.37
C MET A 20 -0.08 -15.82 33.69
N GLU A 21 0.35 -15.21 34.78
CA GLU A 21 -0.15 -15.51 36.13
C GLU A 21 -1.44 -14.69 36.35
N THR A 22 -2.52 -15.38 36.68
CA THR A 22 -3.78 -14.79 37.14
C THR A 22 -3.91 -15.04 38.65
N SER A 23 -4.14 -13.97 39.41
CA SER A 23 -4.54 -14.05 40.81
C SER A 23 -5.74 -13.12 41.03
N SER A 24 -6.82 -13.71 41.58
CA SER A 24 -7.73 -13.20 42.62
C SER A 24 -8.36 -11.80 42.43
N GLU A 25 -9.64 -11.53 42.68
CA GLU A 25 -10.66 -12.20 43.49
C GLU A 25 -11.99 -11.44 43.23
N GLU A 26 -13.10 -12.18 43.23
CA GLU A 26 -14.46 -11.63 43.29
C GLU A 26 -14.83 -11.24 44.72
N ALA A 27 -15.57 -10.13 44.89
CA ALA A 27 -16.55 -10.00 45.98
C ALA A 27 -17.66 -8.99 45.61
N THR A 28 -18.82 -9.57 45.35
CA THR A 28 -20.22 -9.12 45.57
C THR A 28 -20.42 -8.41 46.93
N SER A 29 -21.47 -7.66 47.31
CA SER A 29 -22.80 -7.24 46.82
C SER A 29 -23.44 -6.39 47.94
N GLY A 30 -24.53 -5.66 47.65
CA GLY A 30 -25.50 -5.15 48.66
C GLY A 30 -25.89 -3.68 48.45
N SER A 31 -26.97 -3.36 47.73
CA SER A 31 -28.40 -3.33 48.11
C SER A 31 -28.90 -2.00 48.73
N THR A 32 -29.67 -1.29 47.90
CA THR A 32 -30.94 -0.57 48.14
C THR A 32 -31.07 0.49 49.24
N SER A 33 -31.43 1.72 48.82
CA SER A 33 -32.67 2.40 49.23
C SER A 33 -32.93 3.68 48.42
N GLU A 34 -34.13 3.80 47.84
CA GLU A 34 -34.67 5.01 47.21
C GLU A 34 -34.92 6.12 48.24
N LEU A 35 -34.77 7.39 47.82
CA LEU A 35 -35.56 8.54 48.27
C LEU A 35 -35.32 9.72 47.31
N GLN A 36 -36.41 10.17 46.68
CA GLN A 36 -36.46 11.38 45.86
C GLN A 36 -36.46 12.63 46.74
N SER A 37 -35.64 13.64 46.40
CA SER A 37 -36.03 15.05 46.54
C SER A 37 -35.13 15.95 45.68
N SER A 38 -35.79 16.76 44.86
CA SER A 38 -35.29 17.82 44.01
C SER A 38 -34.45 18.88 44.75
N THR A 39 -33.32 19.30 44.17
CA THR A 39 -32.96 20.72 44.07
C THR A 39 -31.81 20.94 43.08
N SER A 40 -31.95 22.02 42.33
CA SER A 40 -31.09 22.58 41.30
C SER A 40 -29.66 22.86 41.75
N GLY A 41 -28.69 22.36 40.98
CA GLY A 41 -27.30 22.82 41.00
C GLY A 41 -26.61 22.34 39.72
N GLN A 42 -26.33 23.26 38.80
CA GLN A 42 -25.46 23.00 37.65
C GLN A 42 -24.09 22.52 38.15
N PRO A 43 -23.59 21.37 37.71
CA PRO A 43 -22.17 21.11 37.69
C PRO A 43 -21.65 21.61 36.35
N THR A 44 -20.83 22.65 36.38
CA THR A 44 -19.88 22.95 35.32
C THR A 44 -18.95 21.75 35.17
N SER A 45 -19.30 20.82 34.27
CA SER A 45 -18.35 19.84 33.78
C SER A 45 -17.47 20.54 32.75
N SER A 46 -16.36 21.11 33.24
CA SER A 46 -15.17 21.27 32.40
C SER A 46 -14.75 19.88 31.97
N SER A 47 -15.28 19.39 30.85
CA SER A 47 -14.64 18.31 30.13
C SER A 47 -13.33 18.90 29.61
N GLY A 48 -12.25 18.61 30.34
CA GLY A 48 -10.92 18.67 29.76
C GLY A 48 -10.93 17.73 28.58
N GLY A 49 -11.23 18.26 27.40
CA GLY A 49 -11.12 17.53 26.15
C GLY A 49 -9.67 17.07 26.06
N VAL A 50 -9.47 15.76 26.10
CA VAL A 50 -8.17 15.17 25.77
C VAL A 50 -7.91 15.60 24.33
N SER A 51 -7.10 16.64 24.16
CA SER A 51 -6.72 17.15 22.85
C SER A 51 -6.09 16.00 22.09
N GLU A 52 -6.54 15.74 20.87
CA GLU A 52 -6.07 14.60 20.08
C GLU A 52 -4.59 14.76 19.62
N HIS A 53 -3.92 15.84 20.06
CA HIS A 53 -2.52 16.16 19.78
C HIS A 53 -2.22 16.08 18.28
N LEU A 54 -3.13 16.59 17.43
CA LEU A 54 -3.01 16.47 15.98
C LEU A 54 -1.82 17.27 15.43
N ASP A 55 -1.47 18.36 16.10
CA ASP A 55 -0.43 19.29 15.68
C ASP A 55 0.96 18.94 16.23
N ASP A 56 1.06 17.88 17.05
CA ASP A 56 2.30 17.45 17.68
C ASP A 56 2.92 16.26 16.92
N PRO A 57 4.04 16.48 16.21
CA PRO A 57 4.71 15.43 15.44
C PRO A 57 5.20 14.25 16.30
N ASP A 58 5.45 14.45 17.60
CA ASP A 58 5.95 13.40 18.49
C ASP A 58 4.90 12.31 18.77
N PHE A 59 3.64 12.59 18.45
CA PHE A 59 2.58 11.60 18.54
C PHE A 59 2.30 10.87 17.23
N LEU A 60 3.01 11.18 16.14
CA LEU A 60 2.90 10.40 14.91
C LEU A 60 3.52 9.02 15.12
N SER A 61 2.94 8.01 14.47
CA SER A 61 3.50 6.67 14.43
C SER A 61 4.90 6.69 13.79
N ASN A 62 5.93 6.14 14.45
CA ASN A 62 7.31 6.15 13.94
C ASN A 62 7.51 5.36 12.63
N TYR A 63 6.59 4.44 12.32
CA TYR A 63 6.65 3.55 11.16
C TYR A 63 5.35 3.61 10.36
N ALA A 64 5.46 3.71 9.03
CA ALA A 64 4.33 3.72 8.10
C ALA A 64 3.36 2.54 8.31
N SER A 65 3.87 1.35 8.63
CA SER A 65 3.07 0.15 8.90
C SER A 65 2.18 0.26 10.15
N LEU A 66 2.41 1.26 11.00
CA LEU A 66 1.61 1.55 12.20
C LEU A 66 0.68 2.75 12.01
N PHE A 67 0.68 3.38 10.83
CA PHE A 67 -0.17 4.54 10.58
C PHE A 67 -1.64 4.18 10.69
N ASN A 68 -2.41 5.12 11.23
CA ASN A 68 -3.85 5.03 11.37
C ASN A 68 -4.54 6.36 11.02
N LEU A 69 -5.86 6.43 11.20
CA LEU A 69 -6.66 7.62 10.89
C LEU A 69 -6.26 8.89 11.63
N ARG A 70 -5.65 8.76 12.82
CA ARG A 70 -5.13 9.91 13.55
C ARG A 70 -3.91 10.48 12.84
N ASP A 71 -2.98 9.62 12.42
CA ASP A 71 -1.79 10.06 11.65
C ASP A 71 -2.21 10.76 10.35
N LEU A 72 -3.22 10.22 9.64
CA LEU A 72 -3.77 10.87 8.44
C LEU A 72 -4.35 12.26 8.74
N ARG A 73 -5.08 12.42 9.85
CA ARG A 73 -5.64 13.72 10.26
C ARG A 73 -4.55 14.71 10.65
N SER A 74 -3.54 14.28 11.42
CA SER A 74 -2.36 15.08 11.74
C SER A 74 -1.62 15.55 10.49
N LEU A 75 -1.49 14.69 9.49
CA LEU A 75 -0.85 15.01 8.21
C LEU A 75 -1.80 15.65 7.19
N ARG A 76 -3.06 15.89 7.55
CA ARG A 76 -4.11 16.43 6.67
C ARG A 76 -4.18 15.72 5.32
N VAL A 77 -4.13 14.39 5.36
CA VAL A 77 -4.26 13.53 4.19
C VAL A 77 -5.66 12.95 4.14
N THR A 78 -6.27 12.99 2.96
CA THR A 78 -7.58 12.39 2.70
C THR A 78 -7.52 11.52 1.45
N PHE A 79 -8.39 10.50 1.40
CA PHE A 79 -8.57 9.67 0.22
C PHE A 79 -9.91 9.99 -0.45
N ARG A 80 -9.93 9.96 -1.79
CA ARG A 80 -11.18 9.99 -2.55
C ARG A 80 -11.14 8.99 -3.70
N SER A 81 -12.28 8.41 -4.02
CA SER A 81 -12.45 7.62 -5.24
C SER A 81 -12.47 8.54 -6.47
N ALA A 82 -11.77 8.14 -7.53
CA ALA A 82 -11.80 8.84 -8.80
C ALA A 82 -13.19 8.72 -9.45
N THR A 83 -13.65 9.79 -10.07
CA THR A 83 -14.84 9.76 -10.93
C THR A 83 -14.52 9.19 -12.30
N GLN A 84 -13.28 9.32 -12.74
CA GLN A 84 -12.78 8.82 -14.03
C GLN A 84 -11.39 8.23 -13.88
N ALA A 85 -11.07 7.22 -14.69
CA ALA A 85 -9.73 6.60 -14.70
C ALA A 85 -8.60 7.62 -14.95
N SER A 86 -8.89 8.68 -15.73
CA SER A 86 -7.96 9.75 -16.11
C SER A 86 -7.36 10.54 -14.93
N GLU A 87 -8.01 10.50 -13.76
CA GLU A 87 -7.53 11.20 -12.55
C GLU A 87 -6.35 10.47 -11.88
N VAL A 88 -6.15 9.19 -12.20
CA VAL A 88 -5.15 8.31 -11.57
C VAL A 88 -4.23 7.65 -12.62
N ILE A 89 -4.80 7.22 -13.74
CA ILE A 89 -4.11 6.59 -14.85
C ILE A 89 -4.01 7.63 -15.98
N PRO A 90 -2.86 7.79 -16.65
CA PRO A 90 -2.69 8.78 -17.70
C PRO A 90 -3.39 8.35 -19.00
N THR A 91 -4.72 8.48 -19.05
CA THR A 91 -5.54 7.97 -20.17
C THR A 91 -5.35 8.74 -21.47
N HIS A 92 -4.79 9.95 -21.42
CA HIS A 92 -4.45 10.77 -22.58
C HIS A 92 -3.31 10.16 -23.41
N LEU A 93 -2.52 9.24 -22.84
CA LEU A 93 -1.51 8.49 -23.56
C LEU A 93 -2.16 7.41 -24.43
N ASN A 94 -1.84 7.45 -25.72
CA ASN A 94 -2.19 6.41 -26.70
C ASN A 94 -1.14 5.29 -26.69
N THR A 95 -0.88 4.75 -25.50
CA THR A 95 0.14 3.72 -25.28
C THR A 95 -0.12 2.48 -26.11
N ILE A 96 0.85 2.10 -26.94
CA ILE A 96 0.86 0.82 -27.64
C ILE A 96 1.25 -0.24 -26.62
N ILE A 97 0.34 -1.18 -26.33
CA ILE A 97 0.63 -2.28 -25.42
C ILE A 97 1.53 -3.29 -26.14
N PRO A 98 2.76 -3.56 -25.65
CA PRO A 98 3.67 -4.51 -26.29
C PRO A 98 3.04 -5.91 -26.38
N GLN A 99 3.36 -6.66 -27.42
CA GLN A 99 2.81 -8.01 -27.62
C GLN A 99 3.11 -8.91 -26.42
N GLU A 100 4.31 -8.77 -25.85
CA GLU A 100 4.74 -9.51 -24.66
C GLU A 100 3.80 -9.25 -23.48
N ALA A 101 3.31 -8.02 -23.31
CA ALA A 101 2.35 -7.67 -22.27
C ALA A 101 0.94 -8.17 -22.59
N GLN A 102 0.53 -8.17 -23.87
CA GLN A 102 -0.77 -8.69 -24.31
C GLN A 102 -0.93 -10.19 -24.03
N ASP A 103 0.15 -10.96 -24.10
CA ASP A 103 0.14 -12.41 -23.84
C ASP A 103 -0.33 -12.77 -22.40
N TYR A 104 -0.30 -11.81 -21.47
CA TYR A 104 -0.74 -11.99 -20.08
C TYR A 104 -2.25 -11.71 -19.87
N ILE A 105 -2.98 -11.20 -20.87
CA ILE A 105 -4.43 -10.95 -20.77
C ILE A 105 -5.20 -12.28 -20.61
N LEU A 106 -4.81 -13.30 -21.39
CA LEU A 106 -5.30 -14.67 -21.27
C LEU A 106 -6.84 -14.77 -21.26
N PRO A 107 -7.54 -14.49 -22.37
CA PRO A 107 -9.00 -14.36 -22.40
C PRO A 107 -9.75 -15.61 -21.91
N ASN A 108 -9.13 -16.78 -22.01
CA ASN A 108 -9.74 -18.07 -21.64
C ASN A 108 -9.42 -18.52 -20.21
N VAL A 109 -8.59 -17.78 -19.46
CA VAL A 109 -8.25 -18.10 -18.06
C VAL A 109 -9.08 -17.21 -17.15
N ASN A 110 -10.03 -17.75 -16.40
CA ASN A 110 -10.89 -16.96 -15.51
C ASN A 110 -10.77 -17.44 -14.06
N ARG A 111 -11.39 -16.71 -13.13
CA ARG A 111 -11.36 -17.04 -11.70
C ARG A 111 -11.80 -18.49 -11.42
N ALA A 112 -12.91 -18.93 -11.99
CA ALA A 112 -13.41 -20.30 -11.76
C ALA A 112 -12.40 -21.37 -12.22
N MET A 113 -11.68 -21.13 -13.32
CA MET A 113 -10.58 -22.01 -13.73
C MET A 113 -9.41 -21.97 -12.74
N LEU A 114 -9.06 -20.79 -12.22
CA LEU A 114 -7.99 -20.60 -11.24
C LEU A 114 -8.35 -21.13 -9.83
N GLU A 115 -9.63 -21.32 -9.52
CA GLU A 115 -10.07 -21.95 -8.27
C GLU A 115 -10.02 -23.48 -8.33
N ASN A 116 -9.79 -24.07 -9.51
CA ASN A 116 -9.69 -25.51 -9.67
C ASN A 116 -8.39 -26.05 -9.08
N LEU A 117 -8.47 -26.77 -7.95
CA LEU A 117 -7.33 -27.41 -7.26
C LEU A 117 -6.46 -28.33 -8.14
N ARG A 118 -6.98 -28.79 -9.28
CA ARG A 118 -6.28 -29.67 -10.23
C ARG A 118 -5.96 -28.97 -11.55
N LEU A 119 -5.89 -27.64 -11.56
CA LEU A 119 -5.58 -26.87 -12.75
C LEU A 119 -4.25 -27.32 -13.38
N ASN A 120 -4.32 -27.80 -14.62
CA ASN A 120 -3.13 -28.05 -15.42
C ASN A 120 -2.83 -26.81 -16.27
N VAL A 121 -1.70 -26.14 -16.00
CA VAL A 121 -1.30 -24.91 -16.70
C VAL A 121 -0.66 -25.17 -18.07
N ASN A 122 -0.19 -26.40 -18.33
CA ASN A 122 0.53 -26.74 -19.55
C ASN A 122 -0.21 -26.44 -20.88
N PRO A 123 -1.52 -26.74 -21.02
CA PRO A 123 -2.25 -26.46 -22.25
C PRO A 123 -2.67 -24.98 -22.40
N LEU A 124 -2.47 -24.14 -21.38
CA LEU A 124 -3.05 -22.78 -21.35
C LEU A 124 -2.20 -21.72 -22.08
N SER A 125 -0.94 -22.03 -22.37
CA SER A 125 -0.05 -21.18 -23.16
C SER A 125 1.09 -22.02 -23.74
N ASN A 126 1.71 -21.59 -24.83
CA ASN A 126 2.97 -22.19 -25.31
C ASN A 126 4.21 -21.50 -24.71
N ASN A 127 4.05 -20.34 -24.08
CA ASN A 127 5.14 -19.56 -23.49
C ASN A 127 5.33 -19.97 -22.01
N SER A 128 6.53 -20.45 -21.66
CA SER A 128 6.86 -20.92 -20.30
C SER A 128 6.81 -19.81 -19.24
N ILE A 129 7.11 -18.56 -19.61
CA ILE A 129 7.01 -17.41 -18.72
C ILE A 129 5.54 -17.13 -18.41
N VAL A 130 4.68 -17.14 -19.44
CA VAL A 130 3.23 -16.96 -19.26
C VAL A 130 2.61 -18.12 -18.47
N LYS A 131 3.05 -19.37 -18.67
CA LYS A 131 2.65 -20.50 -17.81
C LYS A 131 3.01 -20.26 -16.35
N THR A 132 4.19 -19.71 -16.09
CA THR A 132 4.65 -19.36 -14.73
C THR A 132 3.76 -18.28 -14.12
N PHE A 133 3.34 -17.27 -14.90
CA PHE A 133 2.38 -16.28 -14.45
C PHE A 133 1.02 -16.91 -14.09
N ILE A 134 0.48 -17.77 -14.95
CA ILE A 134 -0.79 -18.47 -14.69
C ILE A 134 -0.69 -19.31 -13.41
N HIS A 135 0.43 -20.01 -13.21
CA HIS A 135 0.66 -20.80 -12.02
C HIS A 135 0.69 -19.94 -10.75
N LYS A 136 1.43 -18.82 -10.76
CA LYS A 136 1.47 -17.88 -9.62
C LYS A 136 0.09 -17.32 -9.32
N LEU A 137 -0.63 -16.89 -10.36
CA LEU A 137 -1.99 -16.38 -10.23
C LEU A 137 -2.95 -17.43 -9.64
N HIS A 138 -2.84 -18.70 -10.07
CA HIS A 138 -3.57 -19.82 -9.51
C HIS A 138 -3.27 -20.04 -8.02
N GLN A 139 -1.99 -19.99 -7.63
CA GLN A 139 -1.58 -20.12 -6.22
C GLN A 139 -2.14 -18.98 -5.36
N THR A 140 -2.08 -17.73 -5.83
CA THR A 140 -2.65 -16.57 -5.12
C THR A 140 -4.17 -16.73 -4.92
N VAL A 141 -4.89 -17.17 -5.96
CA VAL A 141 -6.34 -17.42 -5.89
C VAL A 141 -6.65 -18.52 -4.88
N LEU A 142 -5.99 -19.68 -4.99
CA LEU A 142 -6.24 -20.79 -4.05
C LEU A 142 -5.95 -20.41 -2.60
N ASN A 143 -4.87 -19.66 -2.37
CA ASN A 143 -4.50 -19.32 -1.01
C ASN A 143 -5.49 -18.36 -0.35
N SER A 144 -6.10 -17.46 -1.14
CA SER A 144 -7.18 -16.60 -0.64
C SER A 144 -8.42 -17.37 -0.19
N VAL A 145 -8.69 -18.52 -0.81
CA VAL A 145 -9.83 -19.40 -0.47
C VAL A 145 -9.52 -20.27 0.75
N LEU A 146 -8.28 -20.76 0.86
CA LEU A 146 -7.90 -21.76 1.85
C LEU A 146 -7.51 -21.18 3.23
N GLN A 147 -7.42 -19.85 3.39
CA GLN A 147 -7.03 -19.16 4.63
C GLN A 147 -5.73 -19.69 5.28
N VAL A 148 -4.82 -20.26 4.51
CA VAL A 148 -3.55 -20.81 5.03
C VAL A 148 -2.53 -19.68 5.16
N GLY A 149 -1.91 -19.56 6.34
CA GLY A 149 -1.09 -18.43 6.79
C GLY A 149 0.24 -18.16 6.07
N THR A 150 0.40 -18.53 4.79
CA THR A 150 1.61 -18.31 3.97
C THR A 150 1.38 -17.34 2.81
N SER A 151 0.48 -16.37 3.01
CA SER A 151 -0.22 -15.72 1.90
C SER A 151 0.46 -14.52 1.27
N GLU A 152 1.28 -13.81 2.04
CA GLU A 152 2.08 -12.68 1.58
C GLU A 152 2.97 -13.13 0.40
N THR A 153 3.75 -14.21 0.60
CA THR A 153 4.68 -14.73 -0.41
C THR A 153 4.06 -15.03 -1.79
N PHE A 154 2.79 -15.46 -1.87
CA PHE A 154 2.14 -15.70 -3.16
C PHE A 154 1.74 -14.41 -3.86
N THR A 155 1.32 -13.39 -3.13
CA THR A 155 1.06 -12.07 -3.69
C THR A 155 2.37 -11.42 -4.11
N ASP A 156 3.41 -11.42 -3.27
CA ASP A 156 4.72 -10.83 -3.59
C ASP A 156 5.29 -11.43 -4.88
N THR A 157 5.20 -12.76 -5.03
CA THR A 157 5.72 -13.44 -6.22
C THR A 157 4.90 -13.14 -7.48
N LEU A 158 3.59 -12.93 -7.38
CA LEU A 158 2.73 -12.49 -8.48
C LEU A 158 3.04 -11.05 -8.87
N VAL A 159 3.15 -10.15 -7.90
CA VAL A 159 3.48 -8.73 -8.10
C VAL A 159 4.85 -8.57 -8.73
N ALA A 160 5.87 -9.27 -8.22
CA ALA A 160 7.19 -9.31 -8.83
C ALA A 160 7.13 -9.80 -10.28
N HIS A 161 6.30 -10.80 -10.60
CA HIS A 161 6.14 -11.25 -11.98
C HIS A 161 5.61 -10.13 -12.88
N LEU A 162 4.58 -9.40 -12.44
CA LEU A 162 4.03 -8.27 -13.19
C LEU A 162 5.10 -7.20 -13.46
N ILE A 163 5.81 -6.77 -12.40
CA ILE A 163 6.82 -5.71 -12.45
C ILE A 163 7.98 -6.07 -13.39
N PHE A 164 8.57 -7.26 -13.21
CA PHE A 164 9.81 -7.63 -13.89
C PHE A 164 9.60 -8.29 -15.25
N ARG A 165 8.46 -8.93 -15.50
CA ARG A 165 8.26 -9.76 -16.71
C ARG A 165 7.11 -9.31 -17.61
N THR A 166 6.08 -8.69 -17.04
CA THR A 166 4.92 -8.23 -17.84
C THR A 166 5.14 -6.83 -18.38
N VAL A 167 5.52 -5.88 -17.53
CA VAL A 167 5.70 -4.47 -17.95
C VAL A 167 7.15 -3.98 -17.95
N ASN A 168 8.06 -4.77 -17.37
CA ASN A 168 9.50 -4.51 -17.38
C ASN A 168 9.87 -3.11 -16.84
N PHE A 169 9.48 -2.85 -15.59
CA PHE A 169 9.84 -1.62 -14.87
C PHE A 169 11.32 -1.57 -14.47
N ASP A 170 12.04 -2.69 -14.50
CA ASP A 170 13.46 -2.75 -14.18
C ASP A 170 14.32 -2.65 -15.44
N GLN A 171 14.11 -1.58 -16.19
CA GLN A 171 14.83 -1.28 -17.43
C GLN A 171 15.24 0.19 -17.44
N TRP A 172 16.52 0.45 -17.69
CA TRP A 172 17.07 1.81 -17.75
C TRP A 172 16.21 2.74 -18.62
N PRO A 173 15.86 3.94 -18.14
CA PRO A 173 16.36 4.62 -16.93
C PRO A 173 15.63 4.28 -15.61
N MET A 174 14.72 3.31 -15.60
CA MET A 174 14.02 2.88 -14.39
C MET A 174 14.81 1.79 -13.66
N ILE A 175 14.71 1.81 -12.33
CA ILE A 175 15.33 0.84 -11.41
C ILE A 175 14.32 0.46 -10.34
N VAL A 176 14.09 -0.83 -10.15
CA VAL A 176 13.23 -1.33 -9.07
C VAL A 176 14.08 -1.54 -7.81
N LYS A 177 13.63 -1.00 -6.67
CA LYS A 177 14.17 -1.32 -5.34
C LYS A 177 13.13 -2.14 -4.57
N LEU A 178 13.58 -3.25 -3.98
CA LEU A 178 12.78 -4.10 -3.09
C LEU A 178 12.98 -3.65 -1.64
N HIS A 179 11.89 -3.50 -0.90
CA HIS A 179 11.86 -3.07 0.50
C HIS A 179 12.82 -1.90 0.85
N PRO A 180 12.89 -0.81 0.06
CA PRO A 180 13.76 0.30 0.40
C PRO A 180 13.27 0.97 1.68
N THR A 181 14.18 1.25 2.62
CA THR A 181 13.86 2.12 3.75
C THR A 181 13.83 3.57 3.28
N LEU A 182 12.62 4.13 3.25
CA LEU A 182 12.37 5.55 3.02
C LEU A 182 12.16 6.26 4.35
N LYS A 183 12.45 7.56 4.37
CA LYS A 183 12.25 8.41 5.54
C LYS A 183 11.68 9.74 5.11
N PHE A 184 10.80 10.29 5.95
CA PHE A 184 10.37 11.67 5.88
C PHE A 184 10.42 12.33 7.25
N SER A 185 10.52 13.65 7.25
CA SER A 185 10.55 14.42 8.49
C SER A 185 9.31 15.31 8.62
N VAL A 186 8.82 15.40 9.84
CA VAL A 186 7.74 16.29 10.27
C VAL A 186 8.28 17.15 11.40
N GLY A 187 8.69 18.38 11.07
CA GLY A 187 9.49 19.22 11.96
C GLY A 187 10.79 18.52 12.37
N ARG A 188 10.91 18.22 13.66
CA ARG A 188 12.08 17.52 14.23
C ARG A 188 11.96 15.99 14.23
N THR A 189 10.79 15.46 13.91
CA THR A 189 10.49 14.03 14.05
C THR A 189 10.71 13.35 12.71
N THR A 190 11.52 12.28 12.69
CA THR A 190 11.77 11.49 11.49
C THR A 190 11.04 10.16 11.57
N LEU A 191 10.24 9.88 10.54
CA LEU A 191 9.41 8.69 10.42
C LEU A 191 9.97 7.81 9.30
N SER A 192 9.71 6.51 9.36
CA SER A 192 10.22 5.54 8.38
C SER A 192 9.09 4.81 7.65
N ALA A 193 9.29 4.54 6.37
CA ALA A 193 8.41 3.74 5.55
C ALA A 193 9.23 2.68 4.81
N VAL A 194 8.68 1.48 4.65
CA VAL A 194 9.33 0.39 3.91
C VAL A 194 8.29 -0.19 2.95
N PRO A 195 8.10 0.45 1.79
CA PRO A 195 7.19 -0.09 0.78
C PRO A 195 7.77 -1.38 0.19
N GLU A 196 6.90 -2.26 -0.29
CA GLU A 196 7.33 -3.53 -0.88
C GLU A 196 8.23 -3.33 -2.11
N PHE A 197 7.80 -2.48 -3.06
CA PHE A 197 8.61 -2.07 -4.20
C PHE A 197 8.56 -0.57 -4.43
N VAL A 198 9.68 -0.01 -4.89
CA VAL A 198 9.74 1.37 -5.40
C VAL A 198 10.40 1.38 -6.77
N ILE A 199 9.68 1.90 -7.77
CA ILE A 199 10.23 2.20 -9.08
C ILE A 199 10.83 3.58 -9.02
N ASN A 200 12.15 3.64 -9.24
CA ASN A 200 12.90 4.88 -9.31
C ASN A 200 13.25 5.20 -10.75
N LEU A 201 13.12 6.46 -11.13
CA LEU A 201 13.56 6.99 -12.40
C LEU A 201 14.91 7.69 -12.23
N HIS A 202 15.90 7.28 -13.02
CA HIS A 202 17.22 7.91 -13.01
C HIS A 202 17.32 9.01 -14.08
N LEU A 203 17.43 10.27 -13.64
CA LEU A 203 17.55 11.43 -14.51
C LEU A 203 18.66 12.36 -14.03
N ASN A 204 19.55 12.75 -14.95
CA ASN A 204 20.63 13.73 -14.70
C ASN A 204 21.47 13.40 -13.45
N GLY A 205 21.80 12.12 -13.25
CA GLY A 205 22.58 11.64 -12.10
C GLY A 205 21.80 11.54 -10.78
N LYS A 206 20.49 11.78 -10.79
CA LYS A 206 19.60 11.71 -9.61
C LYS A 206 18.58 10.58 -9.76
N GLN A 207 18.14 10.03 -8.63
CA GLN A 207 17.10 9.02 -8.57
C GLN A 207 15.83 9.63 -7.97
N TYR A 208 14.70 9.48 -8.65
CA TYR A 208 13.40 9.94 -8.16
C TYR A 208 12.45 8.76 -8.04
N SER A 209 11.88 8.54 -6.85
CA SER A 209 10.81 7.57 -6.62
C SER A 209 9.52 8.09 -7.23
N VAL A 210 8.97 7.35 -8.20
CA VAL A 210 7.81 7.79 -9.00
C VAL A 210 6.59 6.90 -8.81
N LEU A 211 6.83 5.62 -8.49
CA LEU A 211 5.78 4.63 -8.29
C LEU A 211 6.12 3.73 -7.11
N ILE A 212 5.18 3.62 -6.19
CA ILE A 212 5.22 2.74 -5.02
C ILE A 212 4.31 1.55 -5.30
N ILE A 213 4.73 0.36 -4.92
CA ILE A 213 3.85 -0.81 -4.94
C ILE A 213 3.88 -1.41 -3.56
N GLU A 214 2.69 -1.52 -2.98
CA GLU A 214 2.46 -2.10 -1.66
C GLU A 214 1.49 -3.25 -1.84
N ASP A 215 1.89 -4.45 -1.45
CA ASP A 215 0.96 -5.55 -1.32
C ASP A 215 0.50 -5.75 0.11
N LYS A 216 -0.67 -6.37 0.21
CA LYS A 216 -1.30 -6.69 1.48
C LYS A 216 -1.95 -8.04 1.41
N HIS A 217 -1.89 -8.72 2.54
CA HIS A 217 -2.70 -9.89 2.75
C HIS A 217 -4.16 -9.52 3.07
N LEU A 218 -5.13 -10.29 2.54
CA LEU A 218 -6.56 -10.10 2.79
C LEU A 218 -6.91 -10.06 4.29
N ASN A 219 -6.27 -10.89 5.12
CA ASN A 219 -6.56 -10.91 6.56
C ASN A 219 -6.06 -9.65 7.29
N ASN A 220 -5.12 -8.91 6.70
CA ASN A 220 -4.55 -7.69 7.29
C ASN A 220 -5.29 -6.43 6.80
N VAL A 221 -6.31 -6.60 5.97
CA VAL A 221 -7.04 -5.54 5.30
C VAL A 221 -8.46 -5.55 5.84
N THR A 222 -8.79 -4.59 6.71
CA THR A 222 -10.07 -4.54 7.41
C THR A 222 -10.67 -3.14 7.34
N PRO A 223 -12.00 -2.99 7.49
CA PRO A 223 -12.61 -1.67 7.62
C PRO A 223 -12.03 -0.86 8.79
N THR A 224 -11.59 -1.54 9.85
CA THR A 224 -11.08 -0.92 11.08
C THR A 224 -9.68 -0.31 10.96
N ASN A 225 -8.91 -0.65 9.92
CA ASN A 225 -7.61 -0.05 9.63
C ASN A 225 -7.59 0.69 8.28
N ASP A 226 -8.77 1.10 7.80
CA ASP A 226 -9.00 1.68 6.47
C ASP A 226 -8.28 0.92 5.37
N TYR A 227 -8.30 -0.41 5.49
CA TYR A 227 -7.80 -1.31 4.46
C TYR A 227 -6.32 -1.05 4.09
N GLY A 228 -5.52 -0.58 5.07
CA GLY A 228 -4.09 -0.30 4.93
C GLY A 228 -3.74 1.00 4.20
N GLU A 229 -4.72 1.85 3.88
CA GLU A 229 -4.46 3.13 3.22
C GLU A 229 -3.63 4.14 4.04
N PRO A 230 -3.72 4.17 5.39
CA PRO A 230 -2.84 5.03 6.17
C PRO A 230 -1.35 4.79 5.92
N GLN A 231 -0.95 3.53 5.70
CA GLN A 231 0.42 3.18 5.35
C GLN A 231 0.79 3.70 3.96
N ILE A 232 -0.07 3.53 2.95
CA ILE A 232 0.17 4.03 1.58
C ILE A 232 0.37 5.55 1.58
N ALA A 233 -0.40 6.28 2.37
CA ALA A 233 -0.21 7.72 2.51
C ALA A 233 1.18 8.08 3.05
N ALA A 234 1.63 7.38 4.10
CA ALA A 234 2.95 7.58 4.69
C ALA A 234 4.06 7.27 3.68
N GLU A 235 3.92 6.21 2.89
CA GLU A 235 4.88 5.82 1.85
C GLU A 235 4.94 6.84 0.71
N ILE A 236 3.79 7.36 0.27
CA ILE A 236 3.71 8.45 -0.72
C ILE A 236 4.47 9.67 -0.19
N ILE A 237 4.25 10.08 1.06
CA ILE A 237 4.96 11.21 1.66
C ILE A 237 6.46 10.91 1.78
N ALA A 238 6.84 9.70 2.19
CA ALA A 238 8.23 9.26 2.30
C ALA A 238 8.97 9.28 0.96
N CYS A 239 8.33 8.83 -0.12
CA CYS A 239 8.86 8.95 -1.47
C CYS A 239 9.06 10.42 -1.88
N GLY A 240 8.11 11.28 -1.53
CA GLY A 240 8.21 12.70 -1.87
C GLY A 240 9.33 13.42 -1.13
N ASP A 241 9.50 13.14 0.16
CA ASP A 241 10.62 13.66 0.96
C ASP A 241 11.98 13.18 0.43
N GLU A 242 12.09 11.89 0.09
CA GLU A 242 13.28 11.34 -0.56
C GLU A 242 13.58 12.07 -1.88
N ASN A 243 12.56 12.32 -2.71
CA ASN A 243 12.71 13.07 -3.95
C ASN A 243 13.21 14.51 -3.72
N ILE A 244 12.75 15.19 -2.67
CA ILE A 244 13.24 16.51 -2.28
C ILE A 244 14.72 16.44 -1.89
N ARG A 245 15.11 15.43 -1.09
CA ARG A 245 16.50 15.23 -0.68
C ARG A 245 17.43 14.91 -1.85
N GLN A 246 17.04 13.98 -2.74
CA GLN A 246 17.80 13.64 -3.94
C GLN A 246 17.85 14.81 -4.94
N GLY A 247 16.72 15.49 -5.10
CA GLY A 247 16.57 16.67 -5.94
C GLY A 247 17.33 17.89 -5.43
N ARG A 248 17.55 17.99 -4.11
CA ARG A 248 18.01 19.18 -3.38
C ARG A 248 17.15 20.41 -3.69
N ARG A 249 15.84 20.21 -3.85
CA ARG A 249 14.85 21.25 -4.15
C ARG A 249 13.46 20.81 -3.74
N ILE A 250 12.61 21.77 -3.40
CA ILE A 250 11.16 21.55 -3.29
C ILE A 250 10.55 21.75 -4.67
N PHE A 251 9.67 20.84 -5.08
CA PHE A 251 8.99 20.87 -6.37
C PHE A 251 7.67 21.63 -6.21
N ASP A 252 7.31 22.48 -7.18
CA ASP A 252 6.03 23.22 -7.14
C ASP A 252 4.85 22.25 -7.04
N ASP A 253 4.85 21.23 -7.90
CA ASP A 253 3.87 20.16 -7.96
C ASP A 253 4.59 18.81 -8.07
N MET A 254 4.52 17.99 -7.02
CA MET A 254 5.08 16.64 -7.05
C MET A 254 3.97 15.62 -7.30
N HIS A 255 4.15 14.80 -8.33
CA HIS A 255 3.26 13.69 -8.65
C HIS A 255 3.88 12.38 -8.17
N ILE A 256 3.13 11.64 -7.35
CA ILE A 256 3.53 10.32 -6.87
C ILE A 256 2.39 9.36 -7.15
N TYR A 257 2.72 8.23 -7.77
CA TYR A 257 1.80 7.14 -8.03
C TYR A 257 2.04 6.04 -7.01
N ALA A 258 0.97 5.33 -6.63
CA ALA A 258 1.10 4.09 -5.88
C ALA A 258 0.14 3.03 -6.41
N ILE A 259 0.47 1.77 -6.19
CA ILE A 259 -0.37 0.63 -6.50
C ILE A 259 -0.49 -0.19 -5.23
N ARG A 260 -1.73 -0.47 -4.82
CA ARG A 260 -2.00 -1.46 -3.80
C ARG A 260 -2.41 -2.77 -4.45
N VAL A 261 -1.81 -3.89 -4.02
CA VAL A 261 -2.23 -5.23 -4.43
C VAL A 261 -2.70 -6.02 -3.21
N VAL A 262 -3.99 -6.35 -3.16
CA VAL A 262 -4.55 -7.20 -2.10
C VAL A 262 -4.94 -8.54 -2.71
N SER A 263 -4.18 -9.60 -2.43
CA SER A 263 -4.34 -10.89 -3.14
C SER A 263 -4.24 -10.72 -4.66
N THR A 264 -5.35 -10.78 -5.41
CA THR A 264 -5.42 -10.56 -6.87
C THR A 264 -6.01 -9.20 -7.26
N TYR A 265 -6.43 -8.38 -6.30
CA TYR A 265 -7.09 -7.10 -6.54
C TYR A 265 -6.08 -5.96 -6.56
N VAL A 266 -6.09 -5.16 -7.63
CA VAL A 266 -5.16 -4.07 -7.86
C VAL A 266 -5.89 -2.73 -7.84
N THR A 267 -5.44 -1.82 -6.98
CA THR A 267 -5.95 -0.44 -6.89
C THR A 267 -4.81 0.53 -7.17
N PHE A 268 -5.04 1.50 -8.04
CA PHE A 268 -4.10 2.57 -8.38
C PHE A 268 -4.39 3.81 -7.55
N TYR A 269 -3.35 4.53 -7.20
CA TYR A 269 -3.38 5.76 -6.41
C TYR A 269 -2.54 6.83 -7.10
N HIS A 270 -2.97 8.07 -6.98
CA HIS A 270 -2.25 9.23 -7.46
C HIS A 270 -2.39 10.37 -6.46
N ALA A 271 -1.25 10.97 -6.08
CA ALA A 271 -1.18 12.14 -5.25
C ALA A 271 -0.43 13.25 -6.00
N LYS A 272 -1.03 14.44 -6.01
CA LYS A 272 -0.36 15.69 -6.36
C LYS A 272 -0.10 16.46 -5.07
N ILE A 273 1.17 16.71 -4.75
CA ILE A 273 1.61 17.35 -3.50
C ILE A 273 2.30 18.66 -3.84
N ASN A 274 1.72 19.77 -3.39
CA ASN A 274 2.21 21.11 -3.69
C ASN A 274 3.39 21.49 -2.77
N LYS A 275 4.24 22.42 -3.21
CA LYS A 275 5.39 22.90 -2.43
C LYS A 275 5.04 23.39 -1.02
N GLU A 276 3.89 24.04 -0.85
CA GLU A 276 3.49 24.64 0.43
C GLU A 276 3.29 23.55 1.49
N TYR A 277 2.81 22.37 1.09
CA TYR A 277 2.65 21.24 2.01
C TYR A 277 4.00 20.78 2.56
N TRP A 278 5.03 20.68 1.70
CA TRP A 278 6.39 20.34 2.12
C TRP A 278 7.02 21.40 3.02
N GLN A 279 6.71 22.67 2.79
CA GLN A 279 7.16 23.78 3.64
C GLN A 279 6.54 23.70 5.04
N GLU A 280 5.26 23.37 5.14
CA GLU A 280 4.61 23.14 6.45
C GLU A 280 5.20 21.92 7.15
N LEU A 281 5.38 20.80 6.44
CA LEU A 281 6.00 19.58 6.96
C LEU A 281 7.39 19.81 7.55
N ALA A 282 8.19 20.69 6.95
CA ALA A 282 9.52 21.02 7.47
C ALA A 282 9.49 21.71 8.85
N VAL A 283 8.36 22.31 9.24
CA VAL A 283 8.15 22.97 10.53
C VAL A 283 7.45 22.05 11.52
N GLY A 284 6.47 21.26 11.08
CA GLY A 284 5.68 20.37 11.92
C GLY A 284 4.49 19.76 11.15
N CYS A 285 3.45 19.33 11.86
CA CYS A 285 2.24 18.85 11.20
C CYS A 285 1.58 19.98 10.38
N PRO A 286 1.11 19.71 9.16
CA PRO A 286 0.48 20.71 8.30
C PRO A 286 -0.77 21.32 8.93
N GLN A 287 -0.99 22.60 8.70
CA GLN A 287 -2.06 23.40 9.34
C GLN A 287 -3.00 24.04 8.32
N GLN A 288 -2.52 24.34 7.11
CA GLN A 288 -3.36 24.93 6.06
C GLN A 288 -3.42 23.98 4.87
N GLN A 289 -2.27 23.45 4.46
CA GLN A 289 -2.19 22.56 3.31
C GLN A 289 -2.74 21.16 3.63
N SER A 290 -3.15 20.45 2.59
CA SER A 290 -3.65 19.08 2.70
C SER A 290 -3.34 18.32 1.42
N ILE A 291 -3.25 17.00 1.52
CA ILE A 291 -3.11 16.13 0.36
C ILE A 291 -4.41 15.37 0.16
N THR A 292 -4.88 15.33 -1.07
CA THR A 292 -5.94 14.40 -1.49
C THR A 292 -5.34 13.31 -2.36
N ILE A 293 -5.33 12.08 -1.87
CA ILE A 293 -4.90 10.91 -2.64
C ILE A 293 -6.13 10.36 -3.37
N THR A 294 -6.05 10.36 -4.70
CA THR A 294 -7.12 9.86 -5.56
C THR A 294 -6.87 8.40 -5.91
N ARG A 295 -7.88 7.53 -5.78
CA ARG A 295 -7.76 6.08 -6.04
C ARG A 295 -8.70 5.58 -7.13
N TYR A 296 -8.27 4.58 -7.89
CA TYR A 296 -9.04 3.96 -8.96
C TYR A 296 -8.63 2.50 -9.20
N PRO A 297 -9.57 1.55 -9.43
CA PRO A 297 -11.00 1.72 -9.23
C PRO A 297 -11.28 1.95 -7.74
N GLY A 298 -12.25 2.82 -7.46
CA GLY A 298 -12.57 3.19 -6.09
C GLY A 298 -14.08 3.21 -5.92
N ASN A 299 -14.59 2.38 -5.03
CA ASN A 299 -15.86 2.62 -4.37
C ASN A 299 -15.55 2.93 -2.91
N ASN A 300 -16.09 4.03 -2.39
CA ASN A 300 -15.92 4.37 -0.97
C ASN A 300 -16.55 3.34 -0.03
N SER A 301 -17.45 2.47 -0.52
CA SER A 301 -18.08 1.44 0.31
C SER A 301 -17.23 0.19 0.51
N ASP A 302 -16.24 -0.07 -0.35
CA ASP A 302 -15.32 -1.20 -0.20
C ASP A 302 -14.08 -0.99 -1.09
N PRO A 303 -12.95 -0.58 -0.51
CA PRO A 303 -11.73 -0.32 -1.25
C PRO A 303 -10.99 -1.61 -1.66
N ILE A 304 -11.44 -2.81 -1.23
CA ILE A 304 -10.92 -4.09 -1.73
C ILE A 304 -11.38 -4.37 -3.18
N ASN A 305 -12.32 -3.58 -3.72
CA ASN A 305 -12.78 -3.68 -5.12
C ASN A 305 -11.80 -3.07 -6.13
N GLY A 306 -10.56 -3.57 -6.13
CA GLY A 306 -9.58 -3.34 -7.17
C GLY A 306 -9.91 -4.06 -8.48
N PHE A 307 -9.13 -3.81 -9.52
CA PHE A 307 -9.16 -4.66 -10.70
C PHE A 307 -8.62 -6.05 -10.37
N ASP A 308 -9.39 -7.06 -10.69
CA ASP A 308 -9.07 -8.43 -10.29
C ASP A 308 -8.30 -9.18 -11.39
N LEU A 309 -7.02 -9.47 -11.10
CA LEU A 309 -6.12 -10.22 -11.97
C LEU A 309 -6.59 -11.66 -12.25
N SER A 310 -7.52 -12.20 -11.47
CA SER A 310 -8.10 -13.52 -11.78
C SER A 310 -9.10 -13.48 -12.95
N THR A 311 -9.58 -12.29 -13.32
CA THR A 311 -10.49 -12.09 -14.46
C THR A 311 -9.75 -11.56 -15.69
N PRO A 312 -10.15 -11.96 -16.91
CA PRO A 312 -9.55 -11.42 -18.15
C PRO A 312 -9.61 -9.90 -18.24
N ASN A 313 -10.78 -9.31 -17.95
CA ASN A 313 -10.97 -7.86 -18.00
C ASN A 313 -10.15 -7.13 -16.95
N GLY A 314 -10.08 -7.65 -15.73
CA GLY A 314 -9.24 -7.09 -14.67
C GLY A 314 -7.75 -7.14 -15.04
N ARG A 315 -7.25 -8.25 -15.58
CA ARG A 315 -5.87 -8.33 -16.10
C ARG A 315 -5.61 -7.32 -17.20
N GLN A 316 -6.50 -7.22 -18.18
CA GLN A 316 -6.35 -6.26 -19.27
C GLN A 316 -6.26 -4.82 -18.73
N ASN A 317 -7.16 -4.45 -17.81
CA ASN A 317 -7.15 -3.11 -17.20
C ASN A 317 -5.86 -2.82 -16.43
N VAL A 318 -5.37 -3.79 -15.64
CA VAL A 318 -4.10 -3.64 -14.91
C VAL A 318 -2.92 -3.51 -15.87
N ILE A 319 -2.78 -4.40 -16.85
CA ILE A 319 -1.67 -4.37 -17.80
C ILE A 319 -1.65 -3.05 -18.58
N VAL A 320 -2.81 -2.60 -19.08
CA VAL A 320 -2.92 -1.32 -19.79
C VAL A 320 -2.53 -0.15 -18.90
N ALA A 321 -3.00 -0.13 -17.65
CA ALA A 321 -2.67 0.93 -16.70
C ALA A 321 -1.18 0.96 -16.36
N LEU A 322 -0.55 -0.20 -16.14
CA LEU A 322 0.88 -0.31 -15.86
C LEU A 322 1.74 0.14 -17.06
N CYS A 323 1.38 -0.25 -18.28
CA CYS A 323 2.07 0.22 -19.49
C CYS A 323 1.96 1.74 -19.65
N LYS A 324 0.78 2.31 -19.38
CA LYS A 324 0.54 3.77 -19.41
C LYS A 324 1.36 4.52 -18.36
N LEU A 325 1.43 4.00 -17.12
CA LEU A 325 2.26 4.56 -16.07
C LEU A 325 3.75 4.47 -16.44
N ARG A 326 4.19 3.35 -17.01
CA ARG A 326 5.55 3.20 -17.50
C ARG A 326 5.90 4.25 -18.56
N GLU A 327 5.05 4.44 -19.56
CA GLU A 327 5.27 5.45 -20.60
C GLU A 327 5.35 6.85 -19.99
N LEU A 328 4.41 7.23 -19.12
CA LEU A 328 4.40 8.51 -18.40
C LEU A 328 5.69 8.75 -17.60
N ILE A 329 6.19 7.72 -16.93
CA ILE A 329 7.42 7.80 -16.12
C ILE A 329 8.65 8.04 -17.01
N THR A 330 8.66 7.49 -18.22
CA THR A 330 9.82 7.55 -19.12
C THR A 330 9.79 8.69 -20.15
N SER A 331 8.66 9.37 -20.32
CA SER A 331 8.48 10.49 -21.25
C SER A 331 9.08 11.78 -20.71
#